data_AF-A0A5K7Z3W4-F1
#
_entry.id   AF-A0A5K7Z3W4-F1
#
_cell.length_a   1.000
_cell.length_b   1.000
_cell.length_c   1.000
_cell.angle_alpha   90.00
_cell.angle_beta   90.00
_cell.angle_gamma   90.00
#
_symmetry.space_group_name_H-M   'P 1'
#
loop_
_entity.id
_entity.type
_entity.pdbx_description
1 polymer ?
#
loop_
_entity_poly.entity_id
_entity_poly.type
_entity_poly.pdbx_seq_one_letter_code
_entity_poly.pdbx_strand_id
1 'polypeptide(L)'
;MKSTWEKIFEYASMPLHGTMSRKLRKGLRLQINEGKIYETAVLFLNEKFVRLTETEPDGTTANTYYDLDKIESIRTLSSGDAK
;
A
#
# COMPACT_ATOMS: atom_id res chain seq x y z
N MET A 1 -1.44 13.31 -11.10
CA MET A 1 -0.74 12.07 -10.71
C MET A 1 -1.64 11.03 -10.03
N LYS A 2 -2.81 11.39 -9.50
CA LYS A 2 -3.73 10.47 -8.83
C LYS A 2 -3.97 9.13 -9.56
N SER A 3 -4.34 9.16 -10.84
CA SER A 3 -4.54 7.93 -11.63
C SER A 3 -3.26 7.11 -11.83
N THR A 4 -2.09 7.74 -11.80
CA THR A 4 -0.79 7.06 -11.78
C THR A 4 -0.56 6.37 -10.43
N TRP A 5 -0.86 7.04 -9.32
CA TRP A 5 -0.75 6.48 -7.97
C TRP A 5 -1.67 5.27 -7.76
N GLU A 6 -2.91 5.36 -8.22
CA GLU A 6 -3.85 4.24 -8.21
C GLU A 6 -3.27 3.02 -8.92
N LYS A 7 -2.72 3.19 -10.14
CA LYS A 7 -2.06 2.11 -10.88
C LYS A 7 -0.84 1.52 -10.17
N ILE A 8 -0.05 2.34 -9.48
CA ILE A 8 1.09 1.84 -8.69
C ILE A 8 0.61 1.01 -7.50
N PHE A 9 -0.45 1.46 -6.80
CA PHE A 9 -1.04 0.67 -5.72
C PHE A 9 -1.65 -0.64 -6.24
N GLU A 10 -2.31 -0.61 -7.40
CA GLU A 10 -2.84 -1.80 -8.06
C GLU A 10 -1.73 -2.78 -8.47
N TYR A 11 -0.60 -2.27 -8.97
CA TYR A 11 0.58 -3.08 -9.25
C TYR A 11 1.17 -3.70 -7.99
N ALA A 12 1.35 -2.91 -6.92
CA ALA A 12 1.94 -3.34 -5.66
C ALA A 12 1.07 -4.34 -4.87
N SER A 13 -0.20 -4.51 -5.24
CA SER A 13 -1.17 -5.29 -4.48
C SER A 13 -1.99 -6.25 -5.34
N MET A 14 -2.75 -7.12 -4.67
CA MET A 14 -3.74 -8.01 -5.27
C MET A 14 -5.10 -7.80 -4.59
N PRO A 15 -6.22 -7.87 -5.33
CA PRO A 15 -7.54 -7.72 -4.74
C PRO A 15 -7.83 -8.83 -3.73
N LEU A 16 -8.51 -8.48 -2.63
CA LEU A 16 -9.06 -9.45 -1.68
C LEU A 16 -10.50 -9.74 -2.06
N HIS A 17 -10.77 -10.99 -2.45
CA HIS A 17 -12.06 -11.41 -3.01
C HIS A 17 -13.22 -11.10 -2.05
N GLY A 18 -14.30 -10.54 -2.59
CA GLY A 18 -15.47 -10.13 -1.80
C GLY A 18 -15.30 -8.84 -0.99
N THR A 19 -14.21 -8.09 -1.18
CA THR A 19 -13.95 -6.83 -0.46
C THR A 19 -13.46 -5.72 -1.40
N MET A 20 -13.53 -4.47 -0.93
CA MET A 20 -12.89 -3.31 -1.56
C MET A 20 -11.40 -3.18 -1.21
N SER A 21 -10.85 -4.15 -0.49
CA SER A 21 -9.48 -4.11 0.00
C SER A 21 -8.55 -4.91 -0.91
N ARG A 22 -7.26 -4.64 -0.80
CA ARG A 22 -6.17 -5.27 -1.54
C ARG A 22 -5.08 -5.66 -0.54
N LYS A 23 -4.33 -6.71 -0.81
CA LYS A 23 -3.16 -7.09 0.00
C LYS A 23 -1.89 -6.82 -0.79
N LEU A 24 -0.84 -6.31 -0.16
CA LEU A 24 0.46 -6.22 -0.81
C LEU A 24 0.89 -7.58 -1.39
N ARG A 25 1.50 -7.56 -2.57
CA ARG A 25 2.04 -8.77 -3.20
C ARG A 25 3.13 -9.35 -2.32
N LYS A 26 3.21 -10.69 -2.28
CA LYS A 26 4.25 -11.40 -1.53
C LYS A 26 5.64 -10.95 -2.03
N GLY A 27 6.52 -10.59 -1.09
CA GLY A 27 7.88 -10.15 -1.40
C GLY A 27 7.99 -8.69 -1.88
N LEU A 28 6.88 -7.96 -1.95
CA LEU A 28 6.86 -6.55 -2.29
C LEU A 28 6.60 -5.71 -1.04
N ARG A 29 7.40 -4.67 -0.87
CA ARG A 29 7.27 -3.66 0.18
C ARG A 29 6.94 -2.31 -0.43
N LEU A 30 6.21 -1.49 0.30
CA LEU A 30 5.69 -0.20 -0.17
C LEU A 30 6.15 0.91 0.78
N GLN A 31 6.53 2.05 0.24
CA GLN A 31 6.83 3.26 0.99
C GLN A 31 6.16 4.45 0.32
N ILE A 32 5.56 5.33 1.10
CA ILE A 32 4.91 6.57 0.63
C ILE A 32 5.61 7.76 1.27
N ASN A 33 5.93 8.80 0.49
CA ASN A 33 6.55 10.06 0.93
C ASN A 33 7.79 9.84 1.82
N GLU A 34 8.65 8.88 1.44
CA GLU A 34 9.86 8.50 2.20
C GLU A 34 9.62 8.11 3.68
N GLY A 35 8.37 7.82 4.06
CA GLY A 35 7.97 7.45 5.41
C GLY A 35 8.22 5.96 5.74
N LYS A 36 7.32 5.39 6.55
CA LYS A 36 7.37 3.97 6.96
C LYS A 36 7.38 3.05 5.74
N ILE A 37 8.15 1.95 5.83
CA ILE A 37 8.10 0.85 4.86
C ILE A 37 7.07 -0.17 5.35
N TYR A 38 6.10 -0.46 4.50
CA TYR A 38 5.02 -1.40 4.73
C TYR A 38 5.36 -2.74 4.05
N GLU A 39 5.38 -3.83 4.84
CA GLU A 39 5.72 -5.17 4.32
C GLU A 39 4.50 -6.09 4.22
N THR A 40 3.53 -5.95 5.12
CA THR A 40 2.36 -6.84 5.23
C THR A 40 1.04 -6.09 5.32
N ALA A 41 0.97 -4.89 4.73
CA ALA A 41 -0.21 -4.05 4.81
C ALA A 41 -1.37 -4.53 3.91
N VAL A 42 -2.58 -4.31 4.39
CA VAL A 42 -3.82 -4.33 3.60
C VAL A 42 -4.14 -2.91 3.17
N LEU A 43 -4.41 -2.73 1.89
CA LEU A 43 -4.73 -1.45 1.27
C LEU A 43 -6.25 -1.35 1.09
N PHE A 44 -6.80 -0.20 1.41
CA PHE A 44 -8.09 0.23 0.89
C PHE A 44 -7.85 1.48 0.04
N LEU A 45 -8.28 1.43 -1.22
CA LEU A 45 -8.10 2.52 -2.18
C LEU A 45 -9.48 3.05 -2.56
N ASN A 46 -9.65 4.35 -2.45
CA ASN A 46 -10.78 5.07 -3.04
C ASN A 46 -10.28 6.31 -3.78
N GLU A 47 -11.20 7.13 -4.27
CA GLU A 47 -10.87 8.32 -5.05
C GLU A 47 -10.20 9.46 -4.24
N LYS A 48 -10.18 9.43 -2.91
CA LYS A 48 -9.66 10.55 -2.10
C LYS A 48 -8.39 10.17 -1.34
N PHE A 49 -8.31 8.95 -0.86
CA PHE A 49 -7.23 8.50 -0.01
C PHE A 49 -6.91 7.02 -0.25
N VAL A 50 -5.69 6.66 0.12
CA VAL A 50 -5.32 5.28 0.38
C VAL A 50 -5.17 5.09 1.88
N ARG A 51 -5.74 3.99 2.39
CA ARG A 51 -5.52 3.54 3.78
C ARG A 51 -4.66 2.29 3.76
N LEU A 52 -3.61 2.31 4.56
CA LEU A 52 -2.77 1.15 4.86
C LEU A 52 -3.09 0.66 6.27
N THR A 53 -3.52 -0.60 6.36
CA THR A 53 -3.82 -1.28 7.61
C THR A 53 -2.73 -2.30 7.91
N GLU A 54 -2.16 -2.24 9.11
CA GLU A 54 -1.15 -3.18 9.62
C GLU A 54 -1.57 -3.71 10.99
N THR A 55 -1.12 -4.92 11.31
CA THR A 55 -1.17 -5.44 12.68
C THR A 55 0.22 -5.28 13.27
N GLU A 56 0.33 -4.45 14.29
CA GLU A 56 1.57 -4.21 15.04
C GLU A 56 1.92 -5.46 15.88
N PRO A 57 3.18 -5.60 16.35
CA PRO A 57 3.62 -6.79 17.10
C PRO A 57 2.85 -7.08 18.39
N ASP A 58 2.24 -6.05 18.99
CA ASP A 58 1.40 -6.17 20.19
C ASP A 58 -0.05 -6.60 19.88
N GLY A 59 -0.37 -6.84 18.61
CA GLY A 59 -1.72 -7.18 18.13
C GLY A 59 -2.59 -5.97 17.81
N THR A 60 -2.11 -4.74 18.03
CA THR A 60 -2.84 -3.52 17.71
C THR A 60 -3.01 -3.40 16.19
N THR A 61 -4.22 -3.05 15.73
CA THR A 61 -4.45 -2.74 14.31
C THR A 61 -4.24 -1.26 14.06
N ALA A 62 -3.17 -0.91 13.36
CA ALA A 62 -2.84 0.45 12.97
C ALA A 62 -3.41 0.77 11.58
N ASN A 63 -3.98 1.97 11.41
CA ASN A 63 -4.48 2.45 10.13
C ASN A 63 -3.80 3.78 9.79
N THR A 64 -3.04 3.82 8.71
CA THR A 64 -2.43 5.05 8.20
C THR A 64 -3.19 5.51 6.96
N TYR A 65 -3.53 6.81 6.90
CA TYR A 65 -4.27 7.41 5.80
C TYR A 65 -3.38 8.38 5.05
N TYR A 66 -3.36 8.27 3.73
CA TYR A 66 -2.66 9.19 2.84
C TYR A 66 -3.65 9.80 1.88
N ASP A 67 -3.69 11.13 1.87
CA ASP A 67 -4.39 11.93 0.87
C ASP A 67 -3.70 11.75 -0.48
N LEU A 68 -4.41 11.23 -1.48
CA LEU A 68 -3.84 10.93 -2.80
C LEU A 68 -3.31 12.17 -3.51
N ASP A 69 -3.88 13.35 -3.23
CA ASP A 69 -3.47 14.61 -3.84
C ASP A 69 -2.21 15.19 -3.18
N LYS A 70 -1.79 14.64 -2.02
CA LYS A 70 -0.58 15.05 -1.27
C LYS A 70 0.52 13.99 -1.29
N ILE A 71 0.35 12.92 -2.06
CA ILE A 71 1.43 11.95 -2.29
C ILE A 71 2.43 12.57 -3.26
N GLU A 72 3.64 12.75 -2.78
CA GLU A 72 4.80 13.26 -3.51
C GLU A 72 5.61 12.11 -4.12
N SER A 73 5.71 10.98 -3.41
CA SER A 73 6.46 9.81 -3.90
C SER A 73 5.88 8.48 -3.41
N ILE A 74 6.04 7.45 -4.25
CA ILE A 74 5.76 6.04 -3.91
C ILE A 74 6.98 5.23 -4.34
N ARG A 75 7.49 4.38 -3.45
CA ARG A 75 8.55 3.41 -3.75
C ARG A 75 8.02 2.00 -3.51
N THR A 76 8.23 1.13 -4.48
CA THR A 76 8.09 -0.32 -4.31
C THR A 76 9.47 -0.93 -4.19
N LEU A 77 9.64 -1.85 -3.24
CA LEU A 77 10.90 -2.57 -3.04
C LEU A 77 10.62 -4.06 -3.15
N SER A 78 11.37 -4.75 -4.00
CA SER A 78 11.41 -6.21 -4.07
C SER A 78 12.80 -6.72 -3.70
N SER A 79 12.87 -7.84 -2.99
CA SER A 79 14.11 -8.59 -2.86
C SER A 79 14.42 -9.21 -4.22
N GLY A 80 15.67 -9.14 -4.68
CA GLY A 80 16.15 -9.32 -6.06
C GLY A 80 15.89 -10.64 -6.80
N ASP A 81 14.82 -11.38 -6.51
CA ASP A 81 14.30 -12.48 -7.33
C ASP A 81 13.12 -12.02 -8.21
N ALA A 82 13.18 -10.78 -8.72
CA ALA A 82 12.34 -10.37 -9.84
C ALA A 82 12.91 -10.98 -11.13
N LYS A 83 12.60 -12.25 -11.38
CA LYS A 83 12.62 -12.83 -12.73
C LYS A 83 11.23 -12.72 -13.34
#